data_AF-A0A2V4DD03-F1
#
_entry.id   AF-A0A2V4DD03-F1
#
_cell.length_a   1.000
_cell.length_b   1.000
_cell.length_c   1.000
_cell.angle_alpha   90.00
_cell.angle_beta   90.00
_cell.angle_gamma   90.00
#
_symmetry.space_group_name_H-M   'P 1'
#
loop_
_entity.id
_entity.type
_entity.pdbx_description
1 polymer ?
#
loop_
_entity_poly.entity_id
_entity_poly.type
_entity_poly.pdbx_seq_one_letter_code
_entity_poly.pdbx_strand_id
1 'polypeptide(L)'
;MKTLRANELEVKTYLLFKPPFMSEGDALKHCIEWIREAGPLSDEVSVNPMNIQRGTIVERLFRHREYRPPWLWSLVEMIRQVDSVPGRLIVHPTAAGRVRGAHNCGKCDKHVAAAIERYSVSGDLQEFAGLTCECEKIWAAEIELDCTIPSPFGVGLDRRMPAEESLMSP
;
A
#
# COMPACT_ATOMS: atom_id res chain seq x y z
N MET A 1 10.22 22.04 -7.91
CA MET A 1 10.67 22.31 -6.52
C MET A 1 11.43 23.61 -6.36
N LYS A 2 12.51 23.87 -7.13
CA LYS A 2 13.30 25.13 -7.02
C LYS A 2 12.45 26.40 -7.10
N THR A 3 11.50 26.48 -8.05
CA THR A 3 10.59 27.64 -8.19
C THR A 3 9.69 27.83 -6.98
N LEU A 4 9.13 26.74 -6.41
CA LEU A 4 8.28 26.81 -5.23
C LEU A 4 9.06 27.33 -4.03
N ARG A 5 10.26 26.78 -3.80
CA ARG A 5 11.17 27.19 -2.71
C ARG A 5 11.61 28.65 -2.85
N ALA A 6 11.90 29.12 -4.06
CA ALA A 6 12.27 30.51 -4.32
C ALA A 6 11.13 31.51 -4.03
N ASN A 7 9.89 31.04 -3.92
CA ASN A 7 8.72 31.84 -3.56
C ASN A 7 8.18 31.47 -2.16
N GLU A 8 9.01 30.83 -1.31
CA GLU A 8 8.65 30.49 0.07
C GLU A 8 7.39 29.60 0.19
N LEU A 9 7.15 28.75 -0.82
CA LEU A 9 6.03 27.81 -0.84
C LEU A 9 6.45 26.42 -0.37
N GLU A 10 5.52 25.75 0.32
CA GLU A 10 5.64 24.34 0.69
C GLU A 10 5.48 23.41 -0.52
N VAL A 11 6.15 22.27 -0.46
CA VAL A 11 6.21 21.25 -1.49
C VAL A 11 5.58 19.97 -0.94
N LYS A 12 4.43 19.60 -1.52
CA LYS A 12 3.76 18.34 -1.26
C LYS A 12 3.90 17.39 -2.44
N THR A 13 4.50 16.22 -2.21
CA THR A 13 4.66 15.17 -3.21
C THR A 13 3.59 14.10 -3.02
N TYR A 14 2.96 13.69 -4.11
CA TYR A 14 1.94 12.63 -4.10
C TYR A 14 2.48 11.38 -4.75
N LEU A 15 2.40 10.25 -4.04
CA LEU A 15 2.76 8.93 -4.55
C LEU A 15 1.52 8.05 -4.56
N LEU A 16 1.32 7.33 -5.66
CA LEU A 16 0.25 6.35 -5.79
C LEU A 16 0.81 4.97 -5.45
N PHE A 17 0.29 4.33 -4.40
CA PHE A 17 0.76 3.01 -4.00
C PHE A 17 -0.01 1.92 -4.75
N LYS A 18 0.74 1.05 -5.41
CA LYS A 18 0.27 -0.06 -6.27
C LYS A 18 -0.65 0.40 -7.42
N PRO A 19 -0.15 1.20 -8.37
CA PRO A 19 -0.89 1.49 -9.61
C PRO A 19 -1.21 0.21 -10.41
N PRO A 20 -2.14 0.25 -11.39
CA PRO A 20 -2.36 -0.89 -12.28
C PRO A 20 -1.07 -1.29 -12.98
N PHE A 21 -0.92 -2.59 -13.25
CA PHE A 21 0.26 -3.20 -13.89
C PHE A 21 1.54 -3.21 -13.04
N MET A 22 1.41 -2.99 -11.74
CA MET A 22 2.49 -3.15 -10.77
C MET A 22 2.14 -4.30 -9.81
N SER A 23 3.12 -5.16 -9.53
CA SER A 23 3.00 -6.19 -8.50
C SER A 23 2.93 -5.56 -7.10
N GLU A 24 2.57 -6.33 -6.07
CA GLU A 24 2.61 -5.79 -4.70
C GLU A 24 4.07 -5.57 -4.27
N GLY A 25 4.96 -6.50 -4.60
CA GLY A 25 6.40 -6.39 -4.33
C GLY A 25 7.04 -5.16 -4.98
N ASP A 26 6.78 -4.93 -6.26
CA ASP A 26 7.28 -3.75 -6.98
C ASP A 26 6.73 -2.45 -6.38
N ALA A 27 5.44 -2.45 -6.02
CA ALA A 27 4.81 -1.28 -5.40
C ALA A 27 5.48 -0.95 -4.07
N LEU A 28 5.75 -1.96 -3.23
CA LEU A 28 6.45 -1.77 -1.96
C LEU A 28 7.88 -1.25 -2.19
N LYS A 29 8.66 -1.94 -3.01
CA LYS A 29 10.06 -1.61 -3.30
C LYS A 29 10.20 -0.20 -3.86
N HIS A 30 9.50 0.10 -4.96
CA HIS A 30 9.65 1.38 -5.63
C HIS A 30 9.06 2.54 -4.83
N CYS A 31 7.98 2.34 -4.09
CA CYS A 31 7.46 3.42 -3.26
C CYS A 31 8.44 3.77 -2.12
N ILE A 32 9.11 2.78 -1.53
CA ILE A 32 10.20 3.03 -0.56
C ILE A 32 11.35 3.82 -1.20
N GLU A 33 11.81 3.42 -2.39
CA GLU A 33 12.87 4.12 -3.13
C GLU A 33 12.47 5.57 -3.45
N TRP A 34 11.25 5.78 -3.98
CA TRP A 34 10.74 7.11 -4.32
C TRP A 34 10.56 7.99 -3.09
N ILE A 35 10.13 7.46 -1.95
CA ILE A 35 10.05 8.23 -0.70
C ILE A 35 11.44 8.66 -0.25
N ARG A 36 12.44 7.76 -0.31
CA ARG A 36 13.83 8.11 0.05
C ARG A 36 14.42 9.21 -0.84
N GLU A 37 14.05 9.24 -2.11
CA GLU A 37 14.50 10.27 -3.05
C GLU A 37 13.71 11.58 -2.93
N ALA A 38 12.38 11.51 -2.83
CA ALA A 38 11.50 12.68 -2.84
C ALA A 38 11.31 13.32 -1.46
N GLY A 39 11.43 12.55 -0.38
CA GLY A 39 11.28 12.99 1.01
C GLY A 39 12.19 14.17 1.37
N PRO A 40 13.52 14.08 1.14
CA PRO A 40 14.45 15.19 1.39
C PRO A 40 14.16 16.47 0.59
N LEU A 41 13.33 16.38 -0.44
CA LEU A 41 12.99 17.50 -1.32
C LEU A 41 11.58 18.07 -1.05
N SER A 42 10.79 17.41 -0.19
CA SER A 42 9.38 17.70 0.08
C SER A 42 9.17 18.05 1.56
N ASP A 43 8.25 18.96 1.86
CA ASP A 43 7.81 19.15 3.25
C ASP A 43 6.88 18.02 3.68
N GLU A 44 6.09 17.50 2.72
CA GLU A 44 5.16 16.41 2.95
C GLU A 44 5.13 15.45 1.75
N VAL A 45 5.16 14.15 2.03
CA VAL A 45 4.92 13.09 1.06
C VAL A 45 3.60 12.40 1.42
N SER A 46 2.64 12.45 0.51
CA SER A 46 1.33 11.81 0.65
C SER A 46 1.27 10.56 -0.21
N VAL A 47 1.25 9.40 0.45
CA VAL A 47 1.07 8.11 -0.19
C VAL A 47 -0.42 7.76 -0.21
N ASN A 48 -0.95 7.56 -1.42
CA ASN A 48 -2.34 7.22 -1.67
C ASN A 48 -2.43 5.78 -2.18
N PRO A 49 -2.90 4.84 -1.36
CA PRO A 49 -3.14 3.47 -1.80
C PRO A 49 -4.29 3.39 -2.80
N MET A 50 -4.08 2.63 -3.88
CA MET A 50 -5.10 2.43 -4.90
C MET A 50 -6.39 1.83 -4.34
N ASN A 51 -7.52 2.32 -4.82
CA ASN A 51 -8.84 1.75 -4.61
C ASN A 51 -9.59 1.57 -5.94
N ILE A 52 -10.67 0.78 -5.93
CA ILE A 52 -11.43 0.44 -7.14
C ILE A 52 -12.62 1.38 -7.31
N GLN A 53 -12.42 2.45 -8.09
CA GLN A 53 -13.48 3.39 -8.47
C GLN A 53 -14.28 2.89 -9.68
N ARG A 54 -15.59 3.19 -9.70
CA ARG A 54 -16.48 2.79 -10.81
C ARG A 54 -16.11 3.50 -12.10
N GLY A 55 -16.24 2.82 -13.24
CA GLY A 55 -16.01 3.40 -14.56
C GLY A 55 -14.52 3.61 -14.91
N THR A 56 -13.61 3.01 -14.15
CA THR A 56 -12.16 3.08 -14.39
C THR A 56 -11.63 1.79 -15.01
N ILE A 57 -10.47 1.85 -15.66
CA ILE A 57 -9.77 0.65 -16.15
C ILE A 57 -9.47 -0.33 -15.02
N VAL A 58 -9.20 0.18 -13.82
CA VAL A 58 -8.90 -0.61 -12.62
C VAL A 58 -10.12 -1.43 -12.19
N GLU A 59 -11.35 -0.89 -12.34
CA GLU A 59 -12.56 -1.68 -12.13
C GLU A 59 -12.69 -2.83 -13.14
N ARG A 60 -12.34 -2.61 -14.41
CA ARG A 60 -12.35 -3.69 -15.41
C ARG A 60 -11.38 -4.79 -15.00
N LEU A 61 -10.12 -4.45 -14.71
CA LEU A 61 -9.10 -5.40 -14.27
C LEU A 61 -9.56 -6.16 -13.01
N PHE A 62 -10.10 -5.45 -12.02
CA PHE A 62 -10.61 -6.05 -10.79
C PHE A 62 -11.74 -7.05 -11.04
N ARG A 63 -12.70 -6.73 -11.92
CA ARG A 63 -13.81 -7.65 -12.27
C ARG A 63 -13.32 -8.91 -13.00
N HIS A 64 -12.23 -8.82 -13.75
CA HIS A 64 -11.59 -9.96 -14.40
C HIS A 64 -10.57 -10.69 -13.52
N ARG A 65 -10.47 -10.35 -12.22
CA ARG A 65 -9.47 -10.90 -11.28
C ARG A 65 -8.01 -10.65 -11.70
N GLU A 66 -7.79 -9.64 -12.55
CA GLU A 66 -6.47 -9.23 -13.06
C GLU A 66 -5.81 -8.16 -12.17
N TYR A 67 -6.49 -7.69 -11.13
CA TYR A 67 -5.97 -6.71 -10.19
C TYR A 67 -6.57 -6.88 -8.80
N ARG A 68 -5.74 -6.77 -7.75
CA ARG A 68 -6.16 -6.69 -6.36
C ARG A 68 -5.70 -5.37 -5.73
N PRO A 69 -6.53 -4.70 -4.91
CA PRO A 69 -6.09 -3.58 -4.09
C PRO A 69 -4.87 -3.95 -3.21
N PRO A 70 -4.09 -2.95 -2.75
CA PRO A 70 -2.90 -3.19 -1.96
C PRO A 70 -3.20 -3.87 -0.62
N TRP A 71 -2.23 -4.60 -0.08
CA TRP A 71 -2.27 -5.08 1.30
C TRP A 71 -2.10 -3.89 2.24
N LEU A 72 -2.80 -3.91 3.38
CA LEU A 72 -2.50 -2.97 4.48
C LEU A 72 -1.12 -3.29 5.08
N TRP A 73 -0.71 -4.56 5.08
CA TRP A 73 0.64 -4.96 5.53
C TRP A 73 1.76 -4.31 4.71
N SER A 74 1.59 -4.20 3.39
CA SER A 74 2.57 -3.50 2.56
C SER A 74 2.70 -2.02 2.94
N LEU A 75 1.60 -1.38 3.31
CA LEU A 75 1.64 0.01 3.78
C LEU A 75 2.36 0.13 5.13
N VAL A 76 2.10 -0.79 6.06
CA VAL A 76 2.80 -0.84 7.36
C VAL A 76 4.31 -1.05 7.15
N GLU A 77 4.68 -1.98 6.28
CA GLU A 77 6.08 -2.27 5.98
C GLU A 77 6.78 -1.09 5.30
N MET A 78 6.11 -0.47 4.32
CA MET A 78 6.61 0.75 3.68
C MET A 78 6.88 1.83 4.72
N ILE A 79 5.92 2.10 5.62
CA ILE A 79 6.07 3.09 6.69
C ILE A 79 7.29 2.76 7.57
N ARG A 80 7.39 1.53 8.07
CA ARG A 80 8.52 1.08 8.90
C ARG A 80 9.88 1.30 8.23
N GLN A 81 9.97 1.13 6.91
CA GLN A 81 11.22 1.25 6.17
C GLN A 81 11.62 2.67 5.77
N VAL A 82 10.69 3.63 5.86
CA VAL A 82 10.91 5.03 5.46
C VAL A 82 10.70 6.03 6.60
N ASP A 83 10.37 5.58 7.80
CA ASP A 83 10.14 6.44 8.97
C ASP A 83 11.31 7.38 9.29
N SER A 84 12.54 6.95 8.99
CA SER A 84 13.75 7.75 9.17
C SER A 84 14.00 8.78 8.05
N VAL A 85 13.21 8.76 6.98
CA VAL A 85 13.34 9.68 5.86
C VAL A 85 12.80 11.06 6.28
N PRO A 86 13.53 12.16 6.00
CA PRO A 86 13.06 13.50 6.33
C PRO A 86 11.81 13.88 5.54
N GLY A 87 11.00 14.75 6.14
CA GLY A 87 9.71 15.19 5.60
C GLY A 87 8.55 14.46 6.27
N ARG A 88 7.36 15.08 6.24
CA ARG A 88 6.17 14.49 6.84
C ARG A 88 5.60 13.41 5.91
N LEU A 89 5.48 12.18 6.38
CA LEU A 89 4.78 11.12 5.65
C LEU A 89 3.31 11.07 6.06
N ILE A 90 2.39 11.13 5.08
CA ILE A 90 0.97 10.83 5.28
C ILE A 90 0.61 9.62 4.44
N VAL A 91 -0.05 8.64 5.06
CA VAL A 91 -0.61 7.49 4.35
C VAL A 91 -2.11 7.42 4.60
N HIS A 92 -2.91 7.66 3.57
CA HIS A 92 -4.37 7.70 3.70
C HIS A 92 -5.06 6.64 2.83
N PRO A 93 -5.24 5.41 3.34
CA PRO A 93 -5.94 4.35 2.61
C PRO A 93 -7.46 4.60 2.57
N THR A 94 -7.95 5.24 1.50
CA THR A 94 -9.40 5.41 1.31
C THR A 94 -10.09 4.05 1.15
N ALA A 95 -11.18 3.86 1.90
CA ALA A 95 -11.93 2.60 1.98
C ALA A 95 -11.10 1.41 2.51
N ALA A 96 -10.15 1.67 3.42
CA ALA A 96 -9.38 0.63 4.10
C ALA A 96 -10.27 -0.46 4.70
N GLY A 97 -9.86 -1.72 4.55
CA GLY A 97 -10.57 -2.90 5.00
C GLY A 97 -11.83 -3.27 4.19
N ARG A 98 -12.14 -2.55 3.12
CA ARG A 98 -13.18 -2.94 2.16
C ARG A 98 -12.57 -3.73 1.01
N VAL A 99 -13.35 -4.62 0.41
CA VAL A 99 -12.93 -5.45 -0.75
C VAL A 99 -12.41 -4.60 -1.91
N ARG A 100 -12.93 -3.38 -2.08
CA ARG A 100 -12.54 -2.43 -3.13
C ARG A 100 -11.47 -1.41 -2.70
N GLY A 101 -10.95 -1.48 -1.48
CA GLY A 101 -9.87 -0.61 -0.98
C GLY A 101 -8.72 -1.45 -0.46
N ALA A 102 -7.69 -0.81 0.12
CA ALA A 102 -6.56 -1.53 0.71
C ALA A 102 -7.05 -2.47 1.84
N HIS A 103 -6.70 -3.76 1.80
CA HIS A 103 -7.20 -4.74 2.78
C HIS A 103 -6.32 -5.99 2.90
N ASN A 104 -6.39 -6.66 4.05
CA ASN A 104 -5.77 -7.96 4.31
C ASN A 104 -6.85 -9.06 4.27
N CYS A 105 -6.84 -10.01 5.21
CA CYS A 105 -7.79 -11.12 5.24
C CYS A 105 -9.19 -10.76 5.79
N GLY A 106 -9.44 -9.50 6.16
CA GLY A 106 -10.71 -9.07 6.76
C GLY A 106 -10.75 -9.12 8.30
N LYS A 107 -10.02 -10.04 8.94
CA LYS A 107 -9.99 -10.16 10.41
C LYS A 107 -9.20 -9.03 11.08
N CYS A 108 -8.00 -8.73 10.56
CA CYS A 108 -7.12 -7.71 11.12
C CYS A 108 -7.34 -6.30 10.54
N ASP A 109 -8.04 -6.19 9.41
CA ASP A 109 -8.14 -4.96 8.61
C ASP A 109 -8.49 -3.72 9.41
N LYS A 110 -9.51 -3.80 10.29
CA LYS A 110 -9.94 -2.67 11.12
C LYS A 110 -8.81 -2.15 12.01
N HIS A 111 -8.07 -3.05 12.64
CA HIS A 111 -7.00 -2.69 13.57
C HIS A 111 -5.79 -2.12 12.83
N VAL A 112 -5.40 -2.74 11.72
CA VAL A 112 -4.26 -2.29 10.90
C VAL A 112 -4.57 -0.95 10.24
N ALA A 113 -5.75 -0.77 9.65
CA ALA A 113 -6.17 0.49 9.06
C ALA A 113 -6.18 1.63 10.08
N ALA A 114 -6.74 1.40 11.27
CA ALA A 114 -6.75 2.39 12.34
C ALA A 114 -5.34 2.75 12.82
N ALA A 115 -4.41 1.80 12.85
CA ALA A 115 -3.02 2.07 13.19
C ALA A 115 -2.33 2.97 12.14
N ILE A 116 -2.56 2.73 10.85
CA ILE A 116 -2.03 3.58 9.77
C ILE A 116 -2.58 5.01 9.87
N GLU A 117 -3.88 5.16 10.19
CA GLU A 117 -4.49 6.47 10.40
C GLU A 117 -3.89 7.20 11.61
N ARG A 118 -3.70 6.51 12.74
CA ARG A 118 -3.06 7.08 13.93
C ARG A 118 -1.62 7.49 13.64
N TYR A 119 -0.83 6.64 12.96
CA TYR A 119 0.52 6.98 12.52
C TYR A 119 0.55 8.26 11.67
N SER A 120 -0.38 8.44 10.73
CA SER A 120 -0.41 9.64 9.88
C SER A 120 -0.63 10.96 10.65
N VAL A 121 -1.10 10.86 11.90
CA VAL A 121 -1.24 11.97 12.84
C VAL A 121 -0.07 12.06 13.81
N SER A 122 0.37 10.94 14.39
CA SER A 122 1.39 10.90 15.44
C SER A 122 2.83 10.88 14.93
N GLY A 123 3.07 10.27 13.78
CA GLY A 123 4.41 9.96 13.27
C GLY A 123 5.16 8.91 14.09
N ASP A 124 4.47 8.11 14.91
CA ASP A 124 5.11 7.14 15.83
C ASP A 124 4.87 5.69 15.39
N LEU A 125 5.95 4.95 15.16
CA LEU A 125 5.92 3.53 14.81
C LEU A 125 5.32 2.63 15.92
N GLN A 126 5.25 3.09 17.17
CA GLN A 126 4.59 2.35 18.25
C GLN A 126 3.11 2.11 17.98
N GLU A 127 2.47 2.87 17.08
CA GLU A 127 1.10 2.62 16.64
C GLU A 127 0.90 1.24 16.00
N PHE A 128 1.98 0.64 15.50
CA PHE A 128 2.00 -0.69 14.91
C PHE A 128 2.42 -1.80 15.89
N ALA A 129 2.76 -1.45 17.13
CA ALA A 129 3.18 -2.43 18.13
C ALA A 129 2.04 -3.40 18.48
N GLY A 130 2.35 -4.70 18.52
CA GLY A 130 1.39 -5.75 18.86
C GLY A 130 0.41 -6.12 17.74
N LEU A 131 0.45 -5.45 16.58
CA LEU A 131 -0.31 -5.89 15.41
C LEU A 131 0.25 -7.23 14.91
N THR A 132 -0.60 -8.24 14.88
CA THR A 132 -0.25 -9.56 14.35
C THR A 132 -1.46 -10.19 13.67
N CYS A 133 -1.23 -10.98 12.63
CA CYS A 133 -2.25 -11.84 12.03
C CYS A 133 -1.59 -12.97 11.25
N GLU A 134 -2.25 -14.13 11.18
CA GLU A 134 -1.78 -15.26 10.37
C GLU A 134 -1.58 -14.88 8.89
N CYS A 135 -2.39 -13.96 8.37
CA CYS A 135 -2.29 -13.50 6.98
C CYS A 135 -1.03 -12.66 6.69
N GLU A 136 -0.32 -12.19 7.71
CA GLU A 136 0.97 -11.51 7.53
C GLU A 136 2.01 -12.47 6.92
N LYS A 137 1.98 -13.76 7.29
CA LYS A 137 2.87 -14.77 6.68
C LYS A 137 2.56 -15.01 5.20
N ILE A 138 1.28 -14.97 4.85
CA ILE A 138 0.82 -15.11 3.45
C ILE A 138 1.28 -13.91 2.63
N TRP A 139 1.09 -12.70 3.17
CA TRP A 139 1.57 -11.47 2.57
C TRP A 139 3.10 -11.50 2.36
N ALA A 140 3.88 -11.90 3.37
CA ALA A 140 5.33 -11.95 3.27
C ALA A 140 5.80 -12.90 2.16
N ALA A 141 5.18 -14.08 2.05
CA ALA A 141 5.45 -15.01 0.96
C ALA A 141 5.07 -14.45 -0.42
N GLU A 142 3.94 -13.73 -0.52
CA GLU A 142 3.51 -13.06 -1.75
C GLU A 142 4.53 -12.00 -2.21
N ILE A 143 5.03 -11.18 -1.28
CA ILE A 143 6.07 -10.17 -1.57
C ILE A 143 7.37 -10.83 -2.02
N GLU A 144 7.80 -11.92 -1.36
CA GLU A 144 9.00 -12.66 -1.74
C GLU A 144 8.90 -13.25 -3.15
N LEU A 145 7.74 -13.83 -3.49
CA LEU A 145 7.45 -14.38 -4.81
C LEU A 145 7.46 -13.29 -5.90
N ASP A 146 6.79 -12.17 -5.66
CA ASP A 146 6.75 -11.02 -6.58
C ASP A 146 8.16 -10.50 -6.90
N CYS A 147 9.07 -10.52 -5.92
CA CYS A 147 10.45 -10.07 -6.09
C CYS A 147 11.37 -11.09 -6.77
N THR A 148 11.00 -12.37 -6.80
CA THR A 148 11.86 -13.47 -7.28
C THR A 148 11.51 -13.92 -8.69
N ILE A 149 10.23 -13.84 -9.06
CA ILE A 149 9.71 -14.31 -10.33
C ILE A 149 9.24 -13.08 -11.13
N PRO A 150 9.48 -13.01 -12.46
CA PRO A 150 8.85 -12.00 -13.28
C PRO A 150 7.33 -12.25 -13.32
N SER A 151 6.62 -11.77 -12.31
CA SER A 151 5.15 -11.80 -12.20
C SER A 151 4.62 -10.51 -12.82
N PRO A 152 4.04 -10.55 -14.03
CA PRO A 152 3.79 -9.33 -14.78
C PRO A 152 2.64 -8.48 -14.23
N PHE A 153 1.85 -8.97 -13.27
CA PHE A 153 0.68 -8.26 -12.78
C PHE A 153 0.46 -8.59 -11.31
N GLY A 154 0.07 -7.62 -10.46
CA GLY A 154 -0.32 -7.82 -9.05
C GLY A 154 -1.59 -8.64 -8.84
N VAL A 155 -1.75 -9.70 -9.63
CA VAL A 155 -2.74 -10.76 -9.51
C VAL A 155 -2.41 -11.63 -8.31
N GLY A 156 -3.39 -12.40 -7.88
CA GLY A 156 -3.19 -13.42 -6.86
C GLY A 156 -4.53 -13.89 -6.32
N LEU A 157 -4.47 -14.91 -5.48
CA LEU A 157 -5.65 -15.51 -4.90
C LEU A 157 -6.42 -14.49 -4.03
N ASP A 158 -7.72 -14.69 -3.97
CA ASP A 158 -8.57 -13.95 -3.04
C ASP A 158 -8.11 -14.22 -1.60
N ARG A 159 -7.90 -13.14 -0.84
CA ARG A 159 -7.35 -13.14 0.53
C ARG A 159 -8.41 -13.50 1.58
N ARG A 160 -9.69 -13.50 1.20
CA ARG A 160 -10.86 -13.69 2.08
C ARG A 160 -11.62 -14.96 1.77
N MET A 161 -11.28 -15.67 0.70
CA MET A 161 -11.80 -17.00 0.42
C MET A 161 -10.84 -18.08 0.93
N PRO A 162 -11.36 -19.24 1.35
CA PRO A 162 -10.53 -20.43 1.59
C PRO A 162 -9.66 -20.74 0.37
N ALA A 163 -8.42 -21.18 0.59
CA ALA A 163 -7.48 -21.45 -0.49
C ALA A 163 -8.03 -22.48 -1.50
N GLU A 164 -8.68 -23.53 -1.00
CA GLU A 164 -9.35 -24.56 -1.80
C GLU A 164 -10.44 -24.00 -2.73
N GLU A 165 -11.26 -23.07 -2.24
CA GLU A 165 -12.31 -22.43 -3.03
C GLU A 165 -11.72 -21.41 -4.03
N SER A 166 -10.64 -20.73 -3.64
CA SER A 166 -9.91 -19.80 -4.50
C SER A 166 -9.23 -20.51 -5.68
N LEU A 167 -8.67 -21.71 -5.45
CA LEU A 167 -8.04 -22.55 -6.47
C LEU A 167 -9.05 -23.23 -7.41
N MET A 168 -10.25 -23.51 -6.92
CA MET A 168 -11.32 -24.18 -7.68
C MET A 168 -12.29 -23.18 -8.34
N SER A 169 -12.14 -21.89 -8.07
CA SER A 169 -12.92 -20.83 -8.73
C SER A 169 -12.44 -20.67 -10.18
N PRO A 170 -13.35 -20.79 -11.18
CA PRO A 170 -13.01 -20.63 -12.60
C PRO A 170 -12.55 -19.21 -12.95
#